data_AF-A0AAV3GGD1-F1
#
_entry.id   AF-A0AAV3GGD1-F1
#
_cell.length_a   1.000
_cell.length_b   1.000
_cell.length_c   1.000
_cell.angle_alpha   90.00
_cell.angle_beta   90.00
_cell.angle_gamma   90.00
#
_symmetry.space_group_name_H-M   'P 1'
#
loop_
_entity.id
_entity.type
_entity.pdbx_description
1 polymer ?
#
loop_
_entity_poly.entity_id
_entity_poly.type
_entity_poly.pdbx_seq_one_letter_code
_entity_poly.pdbx_strand_id
1 'polypeptide(L)'
;MIVEGIFQKAIYHSFFQEILPLFEGNVQVYYFDISFEETLKRHSQRNKNQEFGVVEMKRWWLPEDYLELAGEQRLSEQLSEKQIIRQILADIQ
;
A
#
# COMPACT_ATOMS: atom_id res chain seq x y z
N MET A 1 0.73 12.88 -10.19
CA MET A 1 -0.58 12.26 -9.88
C MET A 1 -0.34 11.21 -8.80
N ILE A 2 -1.25 11.05 -7.84
CA ILE A 2 -1.16 10.00 -6.81
C ILE A 2 -2.32 9.04 -7.03
N VAL A 3 -2.03 7.74 -6.98
CA VAL A 3 -3.02 6.66 -7.06
C VAL A 3 -2.90 5.86 -5.76
N GLU A 4 -3.99 5.80 -4.99
CA GLU A 4 -4.05 5.07 -3.71
C GLU A 4 -5.21 4.07 -3.70
N GLY A 5 -5.04 2.95 -3.00
CA GLY A 5 -6.05 1.91 -2.91
C GLY A 5 -5.50 0.58 -2.41
N ILE A 6 -6.39 -0.42 -2.36
CA ILE A 6 -6.03 -1.82 -2.11
C ILE A 6 -5.95 -2.50 -3.48
N PHE A 7 -4.73 -2.66 -3.98
CA PHE A 7 -4.48 -3.22 -5.31
C PHE A 7 -4.11 -4.70 -5.18
N GLN A 8 -5.12 -5.58 -5.26
CA GLN A 8 -4.88 -7.02 -5.25
C GLN A 8 -4.03 -7.44 -6.45
N LYS A 9 -2.94 -8.18 -6.22
CA LYS A 9 -1.98 -8.59 -7.28
C LYS A 9 -2.68 -9.29 -8.44
N ALA A 10 -3.58 -10.22 -8.13
CA ALA A 10 -4.31 -11.00 -9.13
C ALA A 10 -5.13 -10.17 -10.13
N ILE A 11 -5.51 -8.95 -9.75
CA ILE A 11 -6.34 -8.06 -10.59
C ILE A 11 -5.47 -6.96 -11.20
N TYR A 12 -4.57 -6.36 -10.42
CA TYR A 12 -3.92 -5.11 -10.78
C TYR A 12 -2.49 -5.24 -11.27
N HIS A 13 -1.83 -6.39 -11.09
CA HIS A 13 -0.44 -6.58 -11.50
C HIS A 13 -0.25 -6.30 -13.01
N SER A 14 -0.99 -7.00 -13.86
CA SER A 14 -0.88 -6.83 -15.32
C SER A 14 -1.26 -5.44 -15.76
N PHE A 15 -2.30 -4.86 -15.15
CA PHE A 15 -2.71 -3.48 -15.42
C PHE A 15 -1.57 -2.50 -15.16
N PHE A 16 -0.95 -2.53 -13.97
CA PHE A 16 0.14 -1.61 -13.67
C PHE A 16 1.39 -1.90 -14.50
N GLN A 17 1.71 -3.16 -14.77
CA GLN A 17 2.83 -3.50 -15.66
C GLN A 17 2.70 -2.87 -17.06
N GLU A 18 1.49 -2.76 -17.59
CA GLU A 18 1.25 -2.13 -18.91
C GLU A 18 1.29 -0.60 -18.85
N ILE A 19 0.77 0.03 -17.78
CA ILE A 19 0.70 1.50 -17.73
C ILE A 19 1.99 2.16 -17.28
N LEU A 20 2.75 1.54 -16.37
CA LEU A 20 3.93 2.16 -15.76
C LEU A 20 4.98 2.62 -16.79
N PRO A 21 5.29 1.85 -17.86
CA PRO A 21 6.22 2.29 -18.89
C PRO A 21 5.82 3.58 -19.61
N LEU A 22 4.53 3.92 -19.65
CA LEU A 22 4.02 5.13 -20.31
C LEU A 22 4.44 6.42 -19.59
N PHE A 23 4.93 6.31 -18.35
CA PHE A 23 5.40 7.43 -17.54
C PHE A 23 6.93 7.59 -17.58
N GLU A 24 7.62 6.87 -18.48
CA GLU A 24 9.06 7.03 -18.76
C GLU A 24 9.95 6.90 -17.50
N GLY A 25 9.57 6.03 -16.58
CA GLY A 25 10.31 5.80 -15.33
C GLY A 25 10.05 6.84 -14.24
N ASN A 26 9.22 7.87 -14.48
CA ASN A 26 8.79 8.83 -13.46
C ASN A 26 7.66 8.29 -12.58
N VAL A 27 7.82 7.06 -12.08
CA VAL A 27 6.86 6.43 -11.19
C VAL A 27 7.55 5.85 -9.98
N GLN A 28 7.00 6.15 -8.81
CA GLN A 28 7.38 5.54 -7.56
C GLN A 28 6.24 4.65 -7.07
N VAL A 29 6.58 3.40 -6.71
CA VAL A 29 5.63 2.39 -6.26
C VAL A 29 5.93 2.05 -4.81
N TYR A 30 4.93 2.19 -3.95
CA TYR A 30 5.06 1.92 -2.52
C TYR A 30 3.98 0.95 -2.05
N TYR A 31 4.38 -0.06 -1.28
CA TYR A 31 3.50 -0.99 -0.60
C TYR A 31 3.59 -0.76 0.92
N PHE A 32 2.44 -0.59 1.59
CA PHE A 32 2.40 -0.52 3.05
C PHE A 32 2.49 -1.91 3.68
N ASP A 33 3.69 -2.27 4.13
CA ASP A 33 3.98 -3.55 4.76
C ASP A 33 3.64 -3.47 6.27
N ILE A 34 2.35 -3.53 6.54
CA ILE A 34 1.77 -3.44 7.89
C ILE A 34 1.17 -4.79 8.24
N SER A 35 1.41 -5.26 9.46
CA SER A 35 0.81 -6.52 9.92
C SER A 35 -0.72 -6.41 9.99
N PHE A 36 -1.41 -7.55 9.89
CA PHE A 36 -2.85 -7.58 10.09
C PHE A 36 -3.24 -7.08 11.49
N GLU A 37 -2.45 -7.43 12.51
CA GLU A 37 -2.67 -7.01 13.90
C GLU A 37 -2.57 -5.49 14.05
N GLU A 38 -1.52 -4.87 13.53
CA GLU A 38 -1.38 -3.41 13.57
C GLU A 38 -2.44 -2.72 12.71
N THR A 39 -2.85 -3.32 11.59
CA THR A 39 -3.98 -2.84 10.77
C THR A 39 -5.29 -2.84 11.57
N LEU A 40 -5.61 -3.91 12.30
CA LEU A 40 -6.77 -3.98 13.18
C LEU A 40 -6.70 -2.94 14.30
N LYS A 41 -5.54 -2.79 14.93
CA LYS A 41 -5.32 -1.82 16.00
C LYS A 41 -5.54 -0.40 15.52
N ARG A 42 -4.95 0.00 14.38
CA ARG A 42 -5.15 1.32 13.76
C ARG A 42 -6.60 1.52 13.32
N HIS A 43 -7.24 0.49 12.77
CA HIS A 43 -8.66 0.54 12.41
C HIS A 43 -9.51 0.81 13.65
N SER A 44 -9.28 0.14 14.78
CA SER A 44 -10.02 0.32 16.03
C SER A 44 -9.92 1.71 16.68
N GLN A 45 -9.07 2.59 16.15
CA GLN A 45 -8.87 3.96 16.64
C GLN A 45 -9.51 5.02 15.71
N ARG A 46 -10.03 4.64 14.54
CA ARG A 46 -10.71 5.58 13.63
C ARG A 46 -12.12 5.91 14.15
N ASN A 47 -12.77 6.93 13.59
CA ASN A 47 -14.18 7.21 13.90
C ASN A 47 -15.16 6.30 13.09
N LYS A 48 -14.62 5.44 12.21
CA LYS A 48 -15.36 4.58 11.25
C LYS A 48 -15.34 3.09 11.60
N ASN A 49 -15.07 2.74 12.86
CA ASN A 49 -14.77 1.35 13.26
C ASN A 49 -15.99 0.43 13.23
N GLN A 50 -17.14 0.97 12.86
CA GLN A 50 -18.40 0.26 12.72
C GLN A 50 -18.69 -0.16 11.27
N GLU A 51 -17.89 0.27 10.28
CA GLU A 51 -18.16 -0.10 8.88
C GLU A 51 -17.83 -1.58 8.61
N PHE A 52 -16.75 -2.11 9.20
CA PHE A 52 -16.31 -3.49 8.98
C PHE A 52 -15.67 -4.10 10.23
N GLY A 53 -16.05 -5.33 10.55
CA GLY A 53 -15.53 -6.09 11.69
C GLY A 53 -14.27 -6.92 11.35
N VAL A 54 -13.66 -7.49 12.39
CA VAL A 54 -12.44 -8.34 12.27
C VAL A 54 -12.63 -9.50 11.28
N VAL A 55 -13.81 -10.12 11.28
CA VAL A 55 -14.12 -11.27 10.41
C VAL A 55 -14.08 -10.88 8.93
N GLU A 56 -14.62 -9.72 8.58
CA GLU A 56 -14.64 -9.22 7.21
C GLU A 56 -13.24 -8.81 6.76
N MET A 57 -12.52 -8.06 7.62
CA MET A 57 -11.14 -7.68 7.35
C MET A 57 -10.24 -8.90 7.14
N LYS A 58 -10.43 -9.97 7.93
CA LYS A 58 -9.67 -11.22 7.79
C LYS A 58 -9.99 -11.95 6.48
N ARG A 59 -11.23 -11.85 5.98
CA ARG A 59 -11.64 -12.44 4.70
C ARG A 59 -10.98 -11.74 3.51
N TRP A 60 -10.75 -10.44 3.61
CA TRP A 60 -10.07 -9.65 2.57
C TRP A 60 -8.56 -9.61 2.71
N TRP A 61 -8.03 -10.05 3.86
CA TRP A 61 -6.60 -10.03 4.12
C TRP A 61 -5.87 -11.02 3.22
N LEU A 62 -4.97 -10.49 2.39
CA LEU A 62 -4.03 -11.27 1.60
C LEU A 62 -2.62 -11.00 2.17
N PRO A 63 -1.99 -11.99 2.81
CA PRO A 63 -0.63 -11.81 3.32
C PRO A 63 0.34 -11.65 2.15
N GLU A 64 1.24 -10.66 2.25
CA GLU A 64 2.35 -10.48 1.29
C GLU A 64 1.89 -10.34 -0.18
N ASP A 65 0.72 -9.72 -0.42
CA ASP A 65 0.15 -9.53 -1.76
C ASP A 65 0.80 -8.35 -2.52
N TYR A 66 2.12 -8.43 -2.67
CA TYR A 66 2.93 -7.44 -3.37
C TYR A 66 2.62 -7.44 -4.87
N LEU A 67 2.60 -6.25 -5.49
CA LEU A 67 2.38 -6.20 -6.94
C LEU A 67 3.60 -6.67 -7.72
N GLU A 68 4.79 -6.81 -7.11
CA GLU A 68 6.02 -7.23 -7.81
C GLU A 68 6.34 -6.35 -9.03
N LEU A 69 6.06 -5.05 -8.91
CA LEU A 69 6.36 -4.06 -9.92
C LEU A 69 7.82 -3.62 -9.79
N ALA A 70 8.40 -3.16 -10.90
CA ALA A 70 9.77 -2.66 -10.90
C ALA A 70 9.89 -1.46 -9.94
N GLY A 71 10.87 -1.53 -9.03
CA GLY A 71 11.11 -0.47 -8.04
C GLY A 71 10.09 -0.40 -6.91
N GLU A 72 9.23 -1.42 -6.72
CA GLU A 72 8.30 -1.47 -5.59
C GLU A 72 9.05 -1.45 -4.25
N GLN A 73 8.80 -0.40 -3.47
CA GLN A 73 9.39 -0.19 -2.15
C GLN A 73 8.39 -0.53 -1.04
N ARG A 74 8.91 -1.05 0.08
CA ARG A 74 8.09 -1.42 1.24
C ARG A 74 8.16 -0.34 2.33
N LEU A 75 7.00 0.16 2.72
CA LEU A 75 6.83 1.08 3.83
C LEU A 75 6.35 0.29 5.05
N SER A 76 7.29 -0.07 5.92
CA SER A 76 7.01 -0.90 7.08
C SER A 76 6.26 -0.14 8.18
N GLU A 77 5.49 -0.86 9.01
CA GLU A 77 4.74 -0.28 10.14
C GLU A 77 5.60 0.46 11.19
N GLN A 78 6.91 0.21 11.25
CA GLN A 78 7.84 0.90 12.17
C GLN A 78 8.20 2.32 11.72
N LEU A 79 7.91 2.69 10.47
CA LEU A 79 8.16 4.04 9.98
C LEU A 79 7.07 4.98 10.48
N SER A 80 7.50 6.12 11.04
CA SER A 80 6.60 7.23 11.31
C SER A 80 6.15 7.89 9.99
N GLU A 81 4.98 8.52 10.02
CA GLU A 81 4.46 9.32 8.90
C GLU A 81 5.49 10.33 8.39
N LYS A 82 6.22 11.00 9.30
CA LYS A 82 7.26 11.96 8.94
C LYS A 82 8.44 11.31 8.21
N GLN A 83 8.81 10.08 8.55
CA GLN A 83 9.86 9.34 7.85
C GLN A 83 9.40 8.95 6.45
N ILE A 84 8.16 8.45 6.31
CA ILE A 84 7.56 8.09 5.03
C ILE A 84 7.50 9.30 4.09
N ILE A 85 6.99 10.44 4.57
CA ILE A 85 6.92 11.67 3.77
C ILE A 85 8.30 12.11 3.31
N ARG A 86 9.30 12.08 4.19
CA ARG A 86 10.68 12.44 3.81
C ARG A 86 11.25 11.50 2.74
N GLN A 87 11.00 10.20 2.86
CA GLN A 87 11.43 9.21 1.88
C GLN A 87 10.81 9.50 0.51
N ILE A 88 9.47 9.61 0.45
CA ILE A 88 8.73 9.86 -0.79
C ILE A 88 9.18 11.18 -1.45
N LEU A 89 9.41 12.23 -0.67
CA LEU A 89 9.89 13.50 -1.18
C LEU A 89 11.32 13.44 -1.73
N ALA A 90 12.19 12.59 -1.16
CA ALA A 90 13.54 12.37 -1.67
C ALA A 90 13.54 11.58 -2.98
N ASP A 91 12.60 10.64 -3.15
CA ASP A 91 12.52 9.79 -4.33
C ASP A 91 11.88 10.48 -5.55
N ILE A 92 11.18 11.60 -5.36
CA ILE A 92 10.52 12.38 -6.44
C ILE A 92 11.41 13.53 -6.95
N GLN A 93 12.58 13.76 -6.36
CA GLN A 93 13.50 14.86 -6.73
C GLN A 93 14.17 14.69 -8.09
#